data_AF-A0A0L0M892-F1
#
_entry.id   AF-A0A0L0M892-F1
#
_cell.length_a   1.000
_cell.length_b   1.000
_cell.length_c   1.000
_cell.angle_alpha   90.00
_cell.angle_beta   90.00
_cell.angle_gamma   90.00
#
_symmetry.space_group_name_H-M   'P 1'
#
loop_
_entity.id
_entity.type
_entity.pdbx_description
1 polymer ?
#
loop_
_entity_poly.entity_id
_entity_poly.type
_entity_poly.pdbx_seq_one_letter_code
_entity_poly.pdbx_strand_id
1 'polypeptide(L)'
;MPCSSRMRGNSHVRFFGGRVSERERGYPLDSRASMQNITSNDQVLIWLEERHASNIFAGTKRVELRRRAMHVSNGTVVWIYVKCPVGSVLGQAVVAATHILTPNQIWQKFGSCLGLARAEFFDYCEGLRSAFILELKDAKKMKEGVPLNALRDASTTFHPPQFFVRVDPTSSLAALMSAGMPKSEGPSGRRV
;
A
#
# COMPACT_ATOMS: atom_id res chain seq x y z
N MET A 1 -38.50 -49.58 5.88
CA MET A 1 -38.72 -48.92 4.57
C MET A 1 -37.82 -47.70 4.48
N PRO A 2 -36.74 -47.79 3.71
CA PRO A 2 -36.52 -46.80 2.66
C PRO A 2 -36.34 -47.49 1.31
N CYS A 3 -36.94 -46.89 0.28
CA CYS A 3 -36.99 -47.39 -1.08
C CYS A 3 -35.70 -47.02 -1.83
N SER A 4 -35.13 -47.99 -2.55
CA SER A 4 -34.01 -47.85 -3.46
C SER A 4 -34.50 -47.44 -4.85
N SER A 5 -33.75 -46.61 -5.58
CA SER A 5 -33.32 -46.98 -6.94
C SER A 5 -32.27 -46.03 -7.51
N ARG A 6 -31.37 -46.63 -8.26
CA ARG A 6 -30.30 -46.06 -9.09
C ARG A 6 -30.81 -46.07 -10.53
N MET A 7 -30.49 -45.06 -11.35
CA MET A 7 -30.19 -45.19 -12.79
C MET A 7 -29.72 -43.84 -13.35
N ARG A 8 -28.94 -43.94 -14.42
CA ARG A 8 -28.04 -42.93 -15.01
C ARG A 8 -28.78 -42.05 -16.02
N GLY A 9 -28.27 -40.85 -16.27
CA GLY A 9 -28.66 -39.99 -17.39
C GLY A 9 -27.57 -38.99 -17.71
N ASN A 10 -26.79 -39.30 -18.74
CA ASN A 10 -25.69 -38.52 -19.30
C ASN A 10 -26.27 -37.43 -20.21
N SER A 11 -26.00 -36.15 -19.94
CA SER A 11 -26.26 -35.06 -20.89
C SER A 11 -25.01 -34.22 -21.11
N HIS A 12 -24.45 -34.44 -22.29
CA HIS A 12 -23.48 -33.59 -22.98
C HIS A 12 -23.85 -32.10 -22.89
N VAL A 13 -22.95 -31.29 -22.36
CA VAL A 13 -22.84 -29.88 -22.74
C VAL A 13 -21.53 -29.74 -23.53
N ARG A 14 -21.68 -29.45 -24.82
CA ARG A 14 -20.58 -29.25 -25.77
C ARG A 14 -19.80 -28.00 -25.38
N PHE A 15 -18.55 -28.16 -24.99
CA PHE A 15 -17.59 -27.06 -25.00
C PHE A 15 -17.10 -26.89 -26.45
N PHE A 16 -17.59 -25.85 -27.12
CA PHE A 16 -17.01 -25.40 -28.37
C PHE A 16 -15.66 -24.75 -28.09
N GLY A 17 -14.62 -25.26 -28.76
CA GLY A 17 -13.28 -24.71 -28.73
C GLY A 17 -13.26 -23.29 -29.30
N GLY A 18 -12.73 -22.37 -28.51
CA GLY A 18 -12.21 -21.09 -28.93
C GLY A 18 -10.72 -21.05 -28.61
N ARG A 19 -9.90 -20.81 -29.63
CA ARG A 19 -8.44 -20.63 -29.54
C ARG A 19 -8.07 -19.68 -28.40
N VAL A 20 -7.29 -20.16 -27.43
CA VAL A 20 -6.51 -19.29 -26.56
C VAL A 20 -5.24 -18.94 -27.34
N SER A 21 -5.17 -17.70 -27.82
CA SER A 21 -3.97 -17.16 -28.44
C SER A 21 -2.90 -16.91 -27.38
N GLU A 22 -1.72 -17.45 -27.63
CA GLU A 22 -0.47 -17.20 -26.91
C GLU A 22 -0.25 -15.71 -26.64
N ARG A 23 -0.01 -15.39 -25.36
CA ARG A 23 1.00 -14.42 -24.87
C ARG A 23 0.94 -14.37 -23.34
N GLU A 24 1.26 -15.51 -22.72
CA GLU A 24 1.78 -15.50 -21.36
C GLU A 24 3.19 -14.87 -21.41
N ARG A 25 3.33 -13.64 -20.92
CA ARG A 25 4.65 -13.13 -20.52
C ARG A 25 4.95 -13.68 -19.13
N GLY A 26 5.42 -14.93 -19.10
CA GLY A 26 6.15 -15.46 -17.97
C GLY A 26 7.45 -14.69 -17.79
N TYR A 27 7.69 -14.19 -16.59
CA TYR A 27 9.03 -13.77 -16.17
C TYR A 27 9.73 -15.01 -15.59
N PRO A 28 10.98 -15.30 -15.99
CA PRO A 28 11.66 -16.50 -15.55
C PRO A 28 11.88 -16.46 -14.04
N LEU A 29 11.48 -17.54 -13.36
CA LEU A 29 11.98 -17.89 -12.04
C LEU A 29 13.41 -18.39 -12.23
N ASP A 30 14.37 -17.47 -12.32
CA ASP A 30 15.79 -17.84 -12.30
C ASP A 30 16.18 -18.20 -10.86
N SER A 31 16.45 -19.49 -10.66
CA SER A 31 16.83 -20.14 -9.41
C SER A 31 18.33 -19.98 -9.09
N ARG A 32 18.99 -18.92 -9.58
CA ARG A 32 20.44 -18.64 -9.40
C ARG A 32 20.79 -17.23 -8.89
N ALA A 33 19.86 -16.44 -8.36
CA ALA A 33 20.18 -15.22 -7.63
C ALA A 33 20.27 -15.45 -6.11
N SER A 34 21.12 -16.39 -5.70
CA SER A 34 21.53 -16.58 -4.31
C SER A 34 22.48 -15.44 -3.92
N MET A 35 22.17 -14.74 -2.81
CA MET A 35 23.01 -13.71 -2.17
C MET A 35 23.26 -12.42 -2.98
N GLN A 36 22.27 -11.53 -3.01
CA GLN A 36 22.50 -10.09 -3.11
C GLN A 36 21.70 -9.40 -1.99
N ASN A 37 22.42 -8.62 -1.18
CA ASN A 37 22.02 -7.88 0.02
C ASN A 37 20.52 -7.65 0.27
N ILE A 38 20.11 -8.01 1.48
CA ILE A 38 18.91 -7.48 2.15
C ILE A 38 19.15 -5.98 2.41
N THR A 39 18.92 -5.13 1.41
CA THR A 39 18.60 -3.70 1.56
C THR A 39 17.87 -3.24 0.29
N SER A 40 16.69 -3.77 0.02
CA SER A 40 15.79 -3.11 -0.93
C SER A 40 15.35 -1.80 -0.27
N ASN A 41 15.99 -0.67 -0.64
CA ASN A 41 15.51 0.68 -0.33
C ASN A 41 14.23 0.97 -1.13
N ASP A 42 13.24 0.07 -1.11
CA ASP A 42 12.01 0.28 -1.85
C ASP A 42 11.25 1.44 -1.22
N GLN A 43 10.92 2.44 -2.05
CA GLN A 43 10.17 3.61 -1.62
C GLN A 43 8.96 3.80 -2.53
N VAL A 44 7.83 4.12 -1.92
CA VAL A 44 6.61 4.50 -2.63
C VAL A 44 6.08 5.81 -2.08
N LEU A 45 5.43 6.58 -2.94
CA LEU A 45 4.68 7.76 -2.56
C LEU A 45 3.19 7.45 -2.71
N ILE A 46 2.46 7.62 -1.60
CA ILE A 46 1.00 7.50 -1.55
C ILE A 46 0.36 8.83 -1.18
N TRP A 47 -0.93 8.88 -1.43
CA TRP A 47 -1.76 10.06 -1.33
C TRP A 47 -2.86 9.89 -0.33
N LEU A 48 -3.01 10.86 0.58
CA LEU A 48 -4.02 10.84 1.62
C LEU A 48 -4.74 12.18 1.74
N GLU A 49 -5.93 12.12 2.30
CA GLU A 49 -6.59 13.30 2.88
C GLU A 49 -5.90 13.67 4.19
N GLU A 50 -5.98 14.95 4.56
CA GLU A 50 -5.32 15.48 5.75
C GLU A 50 -5.71 14.73 7.03
N ARG A 51 -7.01 14.44 7.23
CA ARG A 51 -7.48 13.69 8.40
C ARG A 51 -6.78 12.32 8.55
N HIS A 52 -6.53 11.63 7.45
CA HIS A 52 -5.89 10.30 7.49
C HIS A 52 -4.40 10.40 7.76
N ALA A 53 -3.72 11.34 7.11
CA ALA A 53 -2.31 11.57 7.35
C ALA A 53 -2.06 12.00 8.81
N SER A 54 -2.87 12.93 9.34
CA SER A 54 -2.80 13.36 10.73
C SER A 54 -2.99 12.20 11.71
N ASN A 55 -3.98 11.33 11.47
CA ASN A 55 -4.19 10.14 12.30
C ASN A 55 -3.04 9.13 12.22
N ILE A 56 -2.40 8.99 11.04
CA ILE A 56 -1.21 8.13 10.88
C ILE A 56 -0.04 8.67 11.69
N PHE A 57 0.25 9.98 11.58
CA PHE A 57 1.34 10.59 12.32
C PHE A 57 1.09 10.66 13.83
N ALA A 58 -0.18 10.74 14.25
CA ALA A 58 -0.57 10.63 15.66
C ALA A 58 -0.58 9.18 16.19
N GLY A 59 -0.40 8.18 15.32
CA GLY A 59 -0.42 6.75 15.66
C GLY A 59 -1.83 6.17 15.92
N THR A 60 -2.89 6.95 15.78
CA THR A 60 -4.28 6.51 15.97
C THR A 60 -4.81 5.73 14.76
N LYS A 61 -4.23 5.95 13.57
CA LYS A 61 -4.46 5.14 12.36
C LYS A 61 -3.17 4.42 12.00
N ARG A 62 -3.23 3.09 11.90
CA ARG A 62 -2.04 2.25 11.62
C ARG A 62 -2.16 1.46 10.34
N VAL A 63 -3.30 1.58 9.66
CA VAL A 63 -3.54 0.88 8.41
C VAL A 63 -4.12 1.82 7.37
N GLU A 64 -3.74 1.61 6.13
CA GLU A 64 -4.31 2.28 4.97
C GLU A 64 -5.12 1.28 4.12
N LEU A 65 -6.38 1.64 3.83
CA LEU A 65 -7.31 0.82 3.07
C LEU A 65 -7.29 1.27 1.60
N ARG A 66 -7.18 0.32 0.67
CA ARG A 66 -7.21 0.60 -0.77
C ARG A 66 -8.10 -0.41 -1.48
N ARG A 67 -8.87 0.05 -2.47
CA ARG A 67 -9.68 -0.84 -3.32
C ARG A 67 -8.84 -1.72 -4.26
N ARG A 68 -7.63 -1.28 -4.63
CA ARG A 68 -6.68 -2.01 -5.48
C ARG A 68 -5.43 -2.38 -4.69
N ALA A 69 -4.85 -3.53 -4.98
CA ALA A 69 -3.62 -3.99 -4.35
C ALA A 69 -2.40 -3.20 -4.82
N MET A 70 -1.43 -3.00 -3.91
CA MET A 70 -0.12 -2.44 -4.20
C MET A 70 0.93 -3.55 -4.09
N HIS A 71 1.80 -3.70 -5.08
CA HIS A 71 2.93 -4.63 -5.00
C HIS A 71 4.07 -4.00 -4.20
N VAL A 72 3.92 -4.01 -2.87
CA VAL A 72 4.90 -3.48 -1.90
C VAL A 72 5.27 -4.55 -0.88
N SER A 73 6.53 -4.56 -0.47
CA SER A 73 7.09 -5.54 0.44
C SER A 73 7.14 -5.00 1.87
N ASN A 74 7.23 -5.89 2.86
CA ASN A 74 7.54 -5.48 4.23
C ASN A 74 8.88 -4.71 4.25
N GLY A 75 8.93 -3.60 4.98
CA GLY A 75 10.11 -2.73 5.05
C GLY A 75 10.15 -1.60 4.01
N THR A 76 9.26 -1.59 3.01
CA THR A 76 9.15 -0.49 2.05
C THR A 76 8.85 0.83 2.76
N VAL A 77 9.56 1.91 2.40
CA VAL A 77 9.28 3.27 2.89
C VAL A 77 8.08 3.83 2.12
N VAL A 78 7.13 4.40 2.85
CA VAL A 78 5.93 5.01 2.31
C VAL A 78 5.94 6.50 2.60
N TRP A 79 6.24 7.31 1.59
CA TRP A 79 6.10 8.76 1.63
C TRP A 79 4.62 9.15 1.56
N ILE A 80 4.22 10.06 2.43
CA ILE A 80 2.82 10.47 2.58
C ILE A 80 2.67 11.90 2.04
N TYR A 81 2.07 12.01 0.85
CA TYR A 81 1.62 13.27 0.30
C TYR A 81 0.18 13.54 0.74
N VAL A 82 -0.06 14.74 1.26
CA VAL A 82 -1.38 15.23 1.63
C VAL A 82 -1.90 16.15 0.54
N LYS A 83 -3.09 15.84 0.02
CA LYS A 83 -3.73 16.62 -1.04
C LYS A 83 -4.13 18.03 -0.57
N CYS A 84 -4.56 18.88 -1.50
CA CYS A 84 -5.02 20.24 -1.18
C CYS A 84 -6.12 20.23 -0.09
N PRO A 85 -6.13 21.22 0.82
CA PRO A 85 -5.37 22.48 0.78
C PRO A 85 -3.90 22.40 1.23
N VAL A 86 -3.42 21.27 1.77
CA VAL A 86 -2.04 21.14 2.27
C VAL A 86 -0.99 21.03 1.16
N GLY A 87 -1.25 20.17 0.16
CA GLY A 87 -0.43 20.07 -1.06
C GLY A 87 1.05 19.79 -0.84
N SER A 88 1.39 18.89 0.10
CA SER A 88 2.77 18.67 0.54
C SER A 88 3.04 17.21 0.93
N VAL A 89 4.28 16.74 0.77
CA VAL A 89 4.77 15.53 1.47
C VAL A 89 5.07 15.91 2.91
N LEU A 90 4.40 15.26 3.87
CA LEU A 90 4.50 15.62 5.29
C LEU A 90 5.38 14.68 6.11
N GLY A 91 5.86 13.58 5.52
CA GLY A 91 6.63 12.58 6.23
C GLY A 91 6.51 11.20 5.60
N GLN A 92 6.89 10.20 6.37
CA GLN A 92 6.90 8.81 5.92
C GLN A 92 6.40 7.84 7.00
N ALA A 93 6.10 6.63 6.57
CA ALA A 93 5.97 5.45 7.41
C ALA A 93 6.68 4.26 6.75
N VAL A 94 6.68 3.11 7.41
CA VAL A 94 7.25 1.86 6.88
C VAL A 94 6.15 0.82 6.77
N VAL A 95 6.13 0.07 5.67
CA VAL A 95 5.22 -1.08 5.51
C VAL A 95 5.56 -2.14 6.56
N ALA A 96 4.60 -2.48 7.41
CA ALA A 96 4.73 -3.57 8.37
C ALA A 96 4.25 -4.91 7.79
N ALA A 97 3.13 -4.89 7.07
CA ALA A 97 2.52 -6.04 6.43
C ALA A 97 1.49 -5.58 5.38
N THR A 98 1.12 -6.49 4.48
CA THR A 98 0.06 -6.27 3.49
C THR A 98 -0.95 -7.42 3.55
N HIS A 99 -2.22 -7.10 3.30
CA HIS A 99 -3.30 -8.10 3.29
C HIS A 99 -4.26 -7.83 2.14
N ILE A 100 -4.85 -8.90 1.59
CA ILE A 100 -6.02 -8.84 0.73
C ILE A 100 -7.11 -9.65 1.41
N LEU A 101 -8.17 -8.97 1.85
CA LEU A 101 -9.20 -9.55 2.71
C LEU A 101 -10.59 -9.10 2.27
N THR A 102 -11.62 -9.83 2.67
CA THR A 102 -13.02 -9.39 2.50
C THR A 102 -13.33 -8.20 3.42
N PRO A 103 -14.30 -7.33 3.08
CA PRO A 103 -14.67 -6.19 3.93
C PRO A 103 -15.00 -6.58 5.38
N ASN A 104 -15.69 -7.71 5.59
CA ASN A 104 -16.00 -8.20 6.93
C ASN A 104 -14.76 -8.58 7.73
N GLN A 105 -13.81 -9.31 7.12
CA GLN A 105 -12.55 -9.67 7.77
C GLN A 105 -11.71 -8.44 8.10
N ILE A 106 -11.70 -7.45 7.20
CA ILE A 106 -11.01 -6.18 7.43
C ILE A 106 -11.61 -5.46 8.64
N TRP A 107 -12.93 -5.31 8.69
CA TRP A 107 -13.58 -4.62 9.81
C TRP A 107 -13.31 -5.32 11.13
N GLN A 108 -13.40 -6.64 11.17
CA GLN A 108 -13.12 -7.44 12.37
C GLN A 108 -11.67 -7.29 12.85
N LYS A 109 -10.70 -7.30 11.93
CA LYS A 109 -9.27 -7.29 12.28
C LYS A 109 -8.70 -5.90 12.51
N PHE A 110 -9.18 -4.91 11.75
CA PHE A 110 -8.55 -3.59 11.65
C PHE A 110 -9.51 -2.42 11.92
N GLY A 111 -10.79 -2.68 12.22
CA GLY A 111 -11.81 -1.65 12.46
C GLY A 111 -11.36 -0.53 13.40
N SER A 112 -10.69 -0.89 14.50
CA SER A 112 -10.23 0.07 15.53
C SER A 112 -9.03 0.92 15.12
N CYS A 113 -8.25 0.52 14.11
CA CYS A 113 -7.04 1.22 13.68
C CYS A 113 -7.10 1.74 12.22
N LEU A 114 -8.25 1.60 11.56
CA LEU A 114 -8.54 2.14 10.22
C LEU A 114 -8.76 3.65 10.23
N GLY A 115 -9.20 4.23 11.35
CA GLY A 115 -9.55 5.65 11.44
C GLY A 115 -10.75 6.02 10.56
N LEU A 116 -11.71 5.10 10.41
CA LEU A 116 -12.96 5.26 9.67
C LEU A 116 -14.14 4.86 10.57
N ALA A 117 -15.28 5.53 10.42
CA ALA A 117 -16.51 5.04 11.00
C ALA A 117 -16.97 3.76 10.30
N ARG A 118 -17.77 2.92 10.97
CA ARG A 118 -18.24 1.64 10.39
C ARG A 118 -19.02 1.84 9.09
N ALA A 119 -19.96 2.78 9.07
CA ALA A 119 -20.75 3.08 7.88
C ALA A 119 -19.85 3.53 6.72
N GLU A 120 -19.00 4.53 6.97
CA GLU A 120 -18.01 5.04 6.02
C GLU A 120 -17.12 3.94 5.43
N PHE A 121 -16.67 2.99 6.26
CA PHE A 121 -15.89 1.84 5.82
C PHE A 121 -16.67 0.94 4.84
N PHE A 122 -17.90 0.55 5.20
CA PHE A 122 -18.70 -0.35 4.38
C PHE A 122 -19.17 0.31 3.08
N ASP A 123 -19.49 1.61 3.11
CA ASP A 123 -19.78 2.41 1.92
C ASP A 123 -18.55 2.45 0.99
N TYR A 124 -17.37 2.72 1.53
CA TYR A 124 -16.13 2.70 0.76
C TYR A 124 -15.83 1.33 0.15
N CYS A 125 -16.24 0.24 0.80
CA CYS A 125 -16.06 -1.14 0.35
C CYS A 125 -17.20 -1.68 -0.51
N GLU A 126 -18.21 -0.88 -0.84
CA GLU A 126 -19.37 -1.34 -1.60
C GLU A 126 -18.96 -1.95 -2.96
N GLY A 127 -19.54 -3.12 -3.26
CA GLY A 127 -19.27 -3.90 -4.47
C GLY A 127 -17.93 -4.64 -4.49
N LEU A 128 -17.11 -4.56 -3.43
CA LEU A 128 -15.82 -5.23 -3.38
C LEU A 128 -15.92 -6.65 -2.83
N ARG A 129 -15.35 -7.62 -3.56
CA ARG A 129 -15.10 -8.98 -3.03
C ARG A 129 -13.96 -8.96 -2.01
N SER A 130 -12.93 -8.16 -2.26
CA SER A 130 -11.81 -7.95 -1.37
C SER A 130 -11.25 -6.54 -1.51
N ALA A 131 -10.52 -6.10 -0.48
CA ALA A 131 -9.77 -4.86 -0.49
C ALA A 131 -8.37 -5.09 0.09
N PHE A 132 -7.47 -4.16 -0.21
CA PHE A 132 -6.08 -4.18 0.20
C PHE A 132 -5.88 -3.39 1.50
N ILE A 133 -5.16 -3.97 2.43
CA ILE A 133 -4.71 -3.34 3.67
C ILE A 133 -3.21 -3.19 3.64
N LEU A 134 -2.74 -1.96 3.83
CA LEU A 134 -1.36 -1.62 4.03
C LEU A 134 -1.15 -1.29 5.51
N GLU A 135 -0.55 -2.18 6.27
CA GLU A 135 -0.18 -1.90 7.66
C GLU A 135 1.07 -1.03 7.69
N LEU A 136 1.04 0.02 8.52
CA LEU A 136 2.09 1.01 8.65
C LEU A 136 2.65 0.99 10.07
N LYS A 137 3.97 1.14 10.16
CA LYS A 137 4.72 1.32 11.40
C LYS A 137 5.71 2.48 11.25
N ASP A 138 6.29 2.90 12.36
CA ASP A 138 7.38 3.90 12.41
C ASP A 138 7.05 5.19 11.64
N ALA A 139 5.78 5.64 11.76
CA ALA A 139 5.33 6.88 11.15
C ALA A 139 6.08 8.07 11.75
N LYS A 140 6.68 8.90 10.89
CA LYS A 140 7.48 10.06 11.25
C LYS A 140 7.06 11.25 10.41
N LYS A 141 6.63 12.31 11.09
CA LYS A 141 6.26 13.58 10.48
C LYS A 141 7.49 14.48 10.36
N MET A 142 7.62 15.19 9.26
CA MET A 142 8.60 16.26 9.08
C MET A 142 8.22 17.48 9.93
N LYS A 143 9.21 18.28 10.32
CA LYS A 143 8.94 19.59 10.95
C LYS A 143 8.26 20.54 9.97
N GLU A 144 8.80 20.57 8.75
CA GLU A 144 8.26 21.32 7.62
C GLU A 144 8.06 20.34 6.46
N GLY A 145 6.86 20.31 5.88
CA GLY A 145 6.57 19.44 4.75
C GLY A 145 7.24 19.94 3.47
N VAL A 146 7.43 19.04 2.50
CA VAL A 146 7.94 19.40 1.17
C VAL A 146 6.74 19.76 0.27
N PRO A 147 6.57 21.04 -0.09
CA PRO A 147 5.42 21.49 -0.87
C PRO A 147 5.50 21.05 -2.34
N LEU A 148 4.34 21.02 -3.02
CA LEU A 148 4.23 20.57 -4.40
C LEU A 148 5.14 21.30 -5.39
N ASN A 149 5.38 22.61 -5.20
CA ASN A 149 6.31 23.37 -6.05
C ASN A 149 7.75 22.83 -5.92
N ALA A 150 8.24 22.61 -4.70
CA ALA A 150 9.58 22.04 -4.49
C ALA A 150 9.71 20.62 -5.09
N LEU A 151 8.64 19.81 -5.03
CA LEU A 151 8.62 18.49 -5.69
C LEU A 151 8.70 18.61 -7.21
N ARG A 152 8.05 19.62 -7.80
CA ARG A 152 8.10 19.90 -9.25
C ARG A 152 9.45 20.46 -9.68
N ASP A 153 10.11 21.25 -8.84
CA ASP A 153 11.46 21.75 -9.11
C ASP A 153 12.47 20.61 -9.12
N ALA A 154 12.32 19.63 -8.22
CA ALA A 154 13.17 18.43 -8.18
C ALA A 154 12.87 17.43 -9.30
N SER A 155 11.65 17.44 -9.84
CA SER A 155 11.20 16.57 -10.93
C SER A 155 10.07 17.26 -11.69
N THR A 156 10.39 17.84 -12.86
CA THR A 156 9.44 18.63 -13.68
C THR A 156 8.22 17.83 -14.14
N THR A 157 8.30 16.51 -14.15
CA THR A 157 7.20 15.59 -14.50
C THR A 157 6.42 15.09 -13.28
N PHE A 158 6.70 15.61 -12.08
CA PHE A 158 5.99 15.17 -10.87
C PHE A 158 4.53 15.59 -10.92
N HIS A 159 3.71 14.63 -11.36
CA HIS A 159 2.28 14.68 -11.16
C HIS A 159 1.95 13.87 -9.93
N PRO A 160 1.18 14.47 -9.02
CA PRO A 160 0.88 13.77 -7.81
C PRO A 160 0.02 12.49 -8.11
N PRO A 161 0.36 11.29 -7.59
CA PRO A 161 -0.11 10.00 -8.13
C PRO A 161 -1.56 9.60 -7.85
N GLN A 162 -2.32 9.28 -8.91
CA GLN A 162 -3.71 8.80 -8.78
C GLN A 162 -3.89 7.55 -7.88
N PHE A 163 -2.85 6.73 -7.70
CA PHE A 163 -2.89 5.54 -6.84
C PHE A 163 -1.67 5.45 -5.91
N PHE A 164 -0.49 5.20 -6.46
CA PHE A 164 0.83 5.34 -5.84
C PHE A 164 1.91 5.41 -6.93
N VAL A 165 3.11 5.89 -6.60
CA VAL A 165 4.28 5.87 -7.48
C VAL A 165 5.47 5.28 -6.74
N ARG A 166 6.28 4.47 -7.44
CA ARG A 166 7.59 4.05 -6.91
C ARG A 166 8.56 5.21 -7.04
N VAL A 167 9.30 5.48 -5.97
CA VAL A 167 10.31 6.53 -5.92
C VAL A 167 11.66 5.85 -6.03
N ASP A 168 12.44 6.24 -7.04
CA ASP A 168 13.84 5.82 -7.15
C ASP A 168 14.63 6.42 -5.97
N PRO A 169 15.29 5.60 -5.12
CA PRO A 169 16.06 6.07 -3.98
C PRO A 169 17.21 7.01 -4.33
N THR A 170 17.68 6.97 -5.58
CA THR A 170 18.78 7.82 -6.09
C THR A 170 18.29 9.12 -6.72
N SER A 171 16.96 9.30 -6.85
CA SER A 171 16.38 10.49 -7.47
C SER A 171 16.50 11.74 -6.58
N SER A 172 16.52 12.91 -7.23
CA SER A 172 16.43 14.21 -6.55
C SER A 172 15.16 14.33 -5.69
N LEU A 173 14.08 13.64 -6.08
CA LEU A 173 12.84 13.57 -5.31
C LEU A 173 13.05 12.86 -3.96
N ALA A 174 13.69 11.68 -3.98
CA ALA A 174 14.02 10.94 -2.76
C ALA A 174 14.97 11.72 -1.86
N ALA A 175 15.98 12.37 -2.45
CA ALA A 175 16.93 13.20 -1.71
C ALA A 175 16.26 14.39 -1.02
N LEU A 176 15.39 15.10 -1.74
CA LEU A 176 14.63 16.24 -1.21
C LEU A 176 13.72 15.83 -0.04
N MET A 177 12.96 14.74 -0.20
CA MET A 177 12.10 14.24 0.88
C MET A 177 12.91 13.77 2.09
N SER A 178 14.03 13.08 1.85
CA SER A 178 14.92 12.60 2.92
C SER A 178 15.56 13.75 3.70
N ALA A 179 15.90 14.86 3.03
CA ALA A 179 16.46 16.05 3.66
C ALA A 179 15.47 16.72 4.65
N GLY A 180 14.16 16.59 4.40
CA GLY A 180 13.10 17.11 5.30
C GLY A 180 12.85 16.25 6.54
N MET A 181 13.38 15.02 6.59
CA MET A 181 13.18 14.13 7.73
C MET A 181 14.05 14.54 8.93
N PRO A 182 13.52 14.44 10.17
CA PRO A 182 14.34 14.64 11.35
C PRO A 182 15.49 13.62 11.36
N LYS A 183 16.71 14.09 11.62
CA LYS A 183 17.85 13.22 11.85
C LYS A 183 17.50 12.29 13.00
N SER A 184 17.78 10.99 12.87
CA SER A 184 17.61 10.05 13.96
C SER A 184 18.42 10.55 15.16
N GLU A 185 17.76 10.89 16.25
CA GLU A 185 18.49 11.07 17.51
C GLU A 185 19.12 9.72 17.84
N GLY A 186 20.46 9.69 17.90
CA GLY A 186 21.17 8.50 18.39
C GLY A 186 20.71 8.17 19.80
N PRO A 187 20.93 6.93 20.29
CA PRO A 187 20.53 6.57 21.64
C PRO A 187 21.17 7.57 22.60
N SER A 188 20.31 8.38 23.25
CA SER A 188 20.71 9.32 24.28
C SER A 188 21.52 8.55 25.30
N GLY A 189 22.84 8.78 25.27
CA GLY A 189 23.78 8.17 26.19
C GLY A 189 23.38 8.59 27.59
N ARG A 190 22.69 7.68 28.29
CA ARG A 190 22.41 7.78 29.71
C ARG A 190 23.77 7.71 30.40
N ARG A 191 24.36 8.88 30.66
CA ARG A 191 25.44 9.04 31.62
C ARG A 191 24.84 8.67 32.98
N VAL A 192 25.16 7.46 33.42
CA VAL A 192 25.13 7.08 34.85
C VAL A 192 26.25 7.80 35.59
#